data_AF-X1LFW2-F1
#
_entry.id   AF-X1LFW2-F1
#
_cell.length_a   1.000
_cell.length_b   1.000
_cell.length_c   1.000
_cell.angle_alpha   90.00
_cell.angle_beta   90.00
_cell.angle_gamma   90.00
#
_symmetry.space_group_name_H-M   'P 1'
#
loop_
_entity.id
_entity.type
_entity.pdbx_description
1 polymer ?
#
loop_
_entity_poly.entity_id
_entity_poly.type
_entity_poly.pdbx_seq_one_letter_code
_entity_poly.pdbx_strand_id
1 'polypeptide(L)'
;MEQVLKNILSNAVKYSPEGGVIRVVGEVFEDYYQVSVEDQGMGMTPEQLEKVFDKFYRADASNTAISGTGLGMSIVKYLVEAHRGKVFVESEVGKGTTVKFTIPFDNKKK
;
A
#
# COMPACT_ATOMS: atom_id res chain seq x y z
N MET A 1 8.37 9.88 4.53
CA MET A 1 7.82 9.21 3.32
C MET A 1 8.57 7.96 2.90
N GLU A 2 9.88 7.86 3.11
CA GLU A 2 10.66 6.63 2.82
C GLU A 2 10.06 5.36 3.44
N GLN A 3 9.68 5.39 4.72
CA GLN A 3 9.08 4.23 5.40
C GLN A 3 7.74 3.78 4.78
N VAL A 4 6.92 4.73 4.32
CA VAL A 4 5.65 4.45 3.64
C VAL A 4 5.92 3.65 2.38
N LEU A 5 6.81 4.15 1.52
CA LEU A 5 7.18 3.47 0.28
C LEU A 5 7.82 2.11 0.53
N LYS A 6 8.76 2.00 1.49
CA LYS A 6 9.38 0.72 1.84
C LYS A 6 8.36 -0.33 2.26
N ASN A 7 7.38 0.04 3.09
CA ASN A 7 6.35 -0.89 3.53
C ASN A 7 5.46 -1.35 2.36
N ILE A 8 5.03 -0.43 1.50
CA ILE A 8 4.18 -0.75 0.35
C ILE A 8 4.93 -1.62 -0.66
N LEU A 9 6.15 -1.22 -1.04
CA LEU A 9 6.99 -2.00 -1.98
C LEU A 9 7.37 -3.37 -1.42
N SER A 10 7.66 -3.45 -0.12
CA SER A 10 7.96 -4.73 0.51
C SER A 10 6.76 -5.68 0.44
N ASN A 11 5.54 -5.18 0.61
CA ASN A 11 4.33 -5.98 0.45
C ASN A 11 4.13 -6.40 -1.02
N ALA A 12 4.25 -5.47 -1.97
CA ALA A 12 4.14 -5.76 -3.40
C ALA A 12 5.07 -6.89 -3.84
N VAL A 13 6.34 -6.87 -3.40
CA VAL A 13 7.31 -7.94 -3.67
C VAL A 13 6.93 -9.25 -2.98
N LYS A 14 6.54 -9.20 -1.70
CA LYS A 14 6.22 -10.41 -0.92
C LYS A 14 4.99 -11.16 -1.44
N TYR A 15 3.98 -10.43 -1.90
CA TYR A 15 2.71 -10.99 -2.35
C TYR A 15 2.64 -11.18 -3.88
N SER A 16 3.75 -10.95 -4.59
CA SER A 16 3.94 -11.26 -6.01
C SER A 16 5.04 -12.31 -6.25
N PRO A 17 4.94 -13.51 -5.66
CA PRO A 17 6.03 -14.49 -5.62
C PRO A 17 6.41 -15.08 -6.99
N GLU A 18 5.49 -15.12 -7.96
CA GLU A 18 5.77 -15.63 -9.31
C GLU A 18 6.57 -14.65 -10.19
N GLY A 19 6.89 -13.48 -9.65
CA GLY A 19 7.42 -12.37 -10.43
C GLY A 19 6.30 -11.62 -11.13
N GLY A 20 6.46 -10.31 -11.26
CA GLY A 20 5.46 -9.42 -11.84
C GLY A 20 5.99 -8.00 -11.89
N VAL A 21 5.40 -7.18 -12.76
CA VAL A 21 5.79 -5.78 -12.82
C VAL A 21 5.22 -5.06 -11.61
N ILE A 22 6.10 -4.50 -10.78
CA ILE A 22 5.69 -3.53 -9.76
C ILE A 22 5.81 -2.15 -10.39
N ARG A 23 4.68 -1.46 -10.53
CA ARG A 23 4.62 -0.13 -11.14
C ARG A 23 4.48 0.93 -10.05
N VAL A 24 5.39 1.90 -10.05
CA VAL A 24 5.30 3.08 -9.18
C VAL A 24 5.00 4.29 -10.03
N VAL A 25 3.90 4.98 -9.74
CA VAL A 25 3.47 6.18 -10.45
C VAL A 25 3.33 7.32 -9.45
N GLY A 26 3.93 8.46 -9.76
CA GLY A 26 3.76 9.70 -9.02
C GLY A 26 3.01 10.71 -9.87
N GLU A 27 1.95 11.29 -9.33
CA GLU A 27 1.10 12.27 -10.00
C GLU A 27 0.98 13.52 -9.12
N VAL A 28 0.92 14.68 -9.77
CA VAL A 28 0.72 15.96 -9.11
C VAL A 28 -0.71 16.40 -9.39
N PHE A 29 -1.49 16.55 -8.33
CA PHE A 29 -2.80 17.18 -8.38
C PHE A 29 -2.70 18.62 -7.89
N GLU A 30 -3.81 19.35 -7.90
CA GLU A 30 -3.82 20.78 -7.59
C GLU A 30 -3.29 21.09 -6.17
N ASP A 31 -3.65 20.25 -5.20
CA ASP A 31 -3.43 20.44 -3.76
C ASP A 31 -2.74 19.24 -3.06
N TYR A 32 -2.44 18.16 -3.79
CA TYR A 32 -1.73 16.99 -3.25
C TYR A 32 -0.88 16.25 -4.28
N TYR A 33 0.16 15.58 -3.80
CA TYR A 33 0.84 14.54 -4.56
C TYR A 33 0.13 13.21 -4.33
N GLN A 34 -0.07 12.43 -5.38
CA GLN A 34 -0.51 11.05 -5.29
C GLN A 34 0.63 10.13 -5.70
N VAL A 35 0.84 9.06 -4.95
CA VAL A 35 1.72 7.97 -5.35
C VAL A 35 0.94 6.67 -5.33
N SER A 36 1.05 5.93 -6.42
CA SER A 36 0.40 4.63 -6.61
C SER A 36 1.47 3.56 -6.80
N VAL A 37 1.33 2.44 -6.09
CA VAL A 37 2.14 1.23 -6.25
C VAL A 37 1.21 0.10 -6.64
N GLU A 38 1.36 -0.39 -7.86
CA GLU A 38 0.59 -1.50 -8.42
C GLU A 38 1.49 -2.74 -8.52
N ASP A 39 0.95 -3.87 -8.11
CA ASP A 39 1.55 -5.19 -8.28
C ASP A 39 0.59 -6.15 -8.99
N GLN A 40 1.15 -7.25 -9.51
CA GLN A 40 0.43 -8.31 -10.19
C GLN A 40 0.41 -9.59 -9.35
N GLY A 41 0.35 -9.41 -8.02
CA GLY A 41 0.40 -10.51 -7.07
C GLY A 41 -0.91 -11.25 -6.88
N MET A 42 -1.01 -11.97 -5.77
CA MET A 42 -2.16 -12.81 -5.44
C MET A 42 -3.47 -12.04 -5.20
N GLY A 43 -3.39 -10.72 -4.95
CA GLY A 43 -4.55 -9.89 -4.59
C GLY A 43 -5.15 -10.24 -3.23
N MET A 44 -6.30 -9.63 -2.93
CA MET A 44 -7.01 -9.78 -1.65
C MET A 44 -8.51 -10.00 -1.86
N THR A 45 -9.14 -10.75 -0.95
CA THR A 45 -10.61 -10.84 -0.86
C THR A 45 -11.20 -9.55 -0.28
N PRO A 46 -12.52 -9.30 -0.44
CA PRO A 46 -13.18 -8.16 0.19
C PRO A 46 -12.97 -8.10 1.72
N GLU A 47 -13.01 -9.24 2.41
CA GLU A 47 -12.84 -9.32 3.86
C GLU A 47 -11.39 -9.01 4.29
N GLN A 48 -10.42 -9.35 3.45
CA GLN A 48 -9.01 -9.00 3.65
C GLN A 48 -8.78 -7.51 3.43
N LEU A 49 -9.46 -6.93 2.43
CA LEU A 49 -9.37 -5.50 2.11
C LEU A 49 -9.89 -4.63 3.27
N GLU A 50 -10.98 -5.03 3.91
CA GLU A 50 -11.53 -4.33 5.08
C GLU A 50 -10.56 -4.26 6.26
N LYS A 51 -9.71 -5.28 6.40
CA LYS A 51 -8.80 -5.46 7.54
C LYS A 51 -7.35 -5.12 7.20
N VAL A 52 -7.05 -4.70 5.97
CA VAL A 52 -5.67 -4.51 5.49
C VAL A 52 -4.86 -3.51 6.32
N PHE A 53 -5.53 -2.57 6.99
CA PHE A 53 -4.89 -1.58 7.86
C PHE A 53 -4.89 -1.95 9.35
N ASP A 54 -5.48 -3.07 9.73
CA ASP A 54 -5.53 -3.53 11.11
C ASP A 54 -4.15 -3.99 11.56
N LYS A 55 -3.80 -3.64 12.80
CA LYS A 55 -2.52 -4.05 13.40
C LYS A 55 -2.51 -5.57 13.55
N PHE A 56 -1.38 -6.17 13.18
CA PHE A 56 -1.16 -7.63 13.26
C PHE A 56 -2.02 -8.46 12.29
N TYR A 57 -2.86 -7.83 11.48
CA TYR A 57 -3.66 -8.55 10.48
C TYR A 57 -2.78 -9.06 9.33
N ARG A 58 -3.07 -10.28 8.90
CA ARG A 58 -2.41 -10.95 7.77
C ARG A 58 -3.47 -11.72 6.99
N ALA A 59 -3.50 -11.49 5.67
CA ALA A 59 -4.39 -12.15 4.73
C ALA A 59 -4.18 -13.68 4.70
N ASP A 60 -2.92 -14.12 4.80
CA ASP A 60 -2.56 -15.54 4.99
C ASP A 60 -2.14 -15.79 6.44
N ALA A 61 -3.00 -16.50 7.16
CA ALA A 61 -2.75 -17.04 8.50
C ALA A 61 -2.15 -18.47 8.46
N SER A 62 -2.06 -19.09 7.28
CA SER A 62 -1.40 -20.38 7.04
C SER A 62 0.12 -20.20 7.04
N ASN A 63 0.68 -20.23 8.25
CA ASN A 63 2.04 -20.57 8.65
C ASN A 63 3.16 -20.64 7.59
N THR A 64 4.26 -19.94 7.86
CA THR A 64 5.66 -20.09 7.40
C THR A 64 6.17 -19.47 6.08
N ALA A 65 5.35 -19.15 5.06
CA ALA A 65 5.92 -18.74 3.77
C ALA A 65 6.35 -17.26 3.66
N ILE A 66 5.60 -16.32 4.24
CA ILE A 66 5.85 -14.87 4.09
C ILE A 66 6.20 -14.23 5.43
N SER A 67 7.40 -13.66 5.55
CA SER A 67 7.87 -13.03 6.79
C SER A 67 7.29 -11.62 6.98
N GLY A 68 6.77 -11.33 8.19
CA GLY A 68 6.23 -10.00 8.51
C GLY A 68 5.45 -9.96 9.82
N THR A 69 5.47 -8.80 10.48
CA THR A 69 4.81 -8.54 11.77
C THR A 69 3.32 -8.19 11.65
N GLY A 70 2.80 -8.01 10.43
CA GLY A 70 1.45 -7.48 10.21
C GLY A 70 1.30 -5.99 10.58
N LEU A 71 2.41 -5.27 10.79
CA LEU A 71 2.37 -3.84 11.15
C LEU A 71 2.52 -2.90 9.95
N GLY A 72 3.04 -3.38 8.81
CA GLY A 72 3.45 -2.54 7.68
C GLY A 72 2.38 -1.58 7.20
N MET A 73 1.18 -2.09 6.88
CA MET A 73 0.07 -1.26 6.37
C MET A 73 -0.55 -0.36 7.44
N SER A 74 -0.61 -0.81 8.70
CA SER A 74 -1.05 0.05 9.81
C SER A 74 -0.11 1.25 10.02
N ILE A 75 1.21 1.06 9.86
CA ILE A 75 2.22 2.12 9.89
C ILE A 75 2.07 3.05 8.69
N VAL A 76 1.81 2.50 7.49
CA VAL A 76 1.53 3.31 6.29
C VAL A 76 0.35 4.24 6.55
N LYS A 77 -0.78 3.72 7.02
CA LYS A 77 -1.98 4.51 7.33
C LYS A 77 -1.66 5.61 8.34
N TYR A 78 -1.04 5.26 9.47
CA TYR A 78 -0.67 6.22 10.49
C TYR A 78 0.23 7.34 9.95
N LEU A 79 1.29 7.00 9.20
CA LEU A 79 2.22 7.99 8.67
C LEU A 79 1.58 8.90 7.63
N VAL A 80 0.74 8.35 6.73
CA VAL A 80 0.04 9.13 5.71
C VAL A 80 -0.97 10.08 6.36
N GLU A 81 -1.76 9.60 7.32
CA GLU A 81 -2.72 10.42 8.07
C GLU A 81 -2.01 11.50 8.91
N ALA A 82 -0.85 11.20 9.49
CA ALA A 82 -0.03 12.19 10.21
C ALA A 82 0.46 13.34 9.30
N HIS A 83 0.57 13.09 7.99
CA HIS A 83 0.84 14.10 6.97
C HIS A 83 -0.43 14.72 6.36
N ARG A 84 -1.60 14.47 6.97
CA ARG A 84 -2.93 14.90 6.48
C ARG A 84 -3.30 14.31 5.10
N GLY A 85 -2.62 13.24 4.72
CA GLY A 85 -2.89 12.49 3.50
C GLY A 85 -4.01 11.47 3.67
N LYS A 86 -4.27 10.75 2.59
CA LYS A 86 -5.19 9.60 2.55
C LYS A 86 -4.49 8.40 1.94
N VAL A 87 -4.84 7.20 2.37
CA VAL A 87 -4.37 5.96 1.77
C VAL A 87 -5.56 5.11 1.34
N PHE A 88 -5.45 4.50 0.17
CA PHE A 88 -6.46 3.66 -0.45
C PHE A 88 -5.80 2.37 -0.94
N VAL A 89 -6.58 1.29 -0.94
CA VAL A 89 -6.15 0.01 -1.48
C VAL A 89 -7.27 -0.50 -2.38
N GLU A 90 -6.90 -0.88 -3.59
CA GLU A 90 -7.74 -1.57 -4.56
C GLU A 90 -7.09 -2.92 -4.83
N SER A 91 -7.84 -4.01 -4.80
CA SER A 91 -7.28 -5.34 -4.98
C SER A 91 -8.34 -6.31 -5.47
N GLU A 92 -7.92 -7.26 -6.29
CA GLU A 92 -8.76 -8.37 -6.73
C GLU A 92 -7.95 -9.66 -6.73
N VAL A 93 -8.54 -10.74 -6.19
CA VAL A 93 -7.90 -12.06 -6.10
C VAL A 93 -7.42 -12.51 -7.48
N GLY A 94 -6.13 -12.83 -7.57
CA GLY A 94 -5.46 -13.28 -8.80
C GLY A 94 -5.13 -12.19 -9.82
N LYS A 95 -5.48 -10.91 -9.57
CA LYS A 95 -5.09 -9.79 -10.45
C LYS A 95 -4.02 -8.88 -9.85
N GLY A 96 -3.89 -8.86 -8.53
CA GLY A 96 -2.91 -8.06 -7.81
C GLY A 96 -3.53 -6.94 -6.99
N THR A 97 -2.68 -6.00 -6.56
CA THR A 97 -3.06 -4.94 -5.64
C THR A 97 -2.51 -3.59 -6.10
N THR A 98 -3.33 -2.54 -5.96
CA THR A 98 -2.90 -1.15 -6.10
C THR A 98 -3.05 -0.44 -4.76
N VAL A 99 -1.95 0.03 -4.19
CA VAL A 99 -1.95 0.91 -3.02
C VAL A 99 -1.68 2.33 -3.46
N LYS A 100 -2.57 3.25 -3.10
CA LYS A 100 -2.46 4.68 -3.41
C LYS A 100 -2.34 5.45 -2.12
N PHE A 101 -1.44 6.43 -2.03
CA PHE A 101 -1.46 7.40 -0.94
C PHE A 101 -1.29 8.81 -1.47
N THR A 102 -1.88 9.77 -0.75
CA THR A 102 -1.79 11.18 -1.05
C THR A 102 -1.03 11.93 0.03
N ILE A 103 -0.36 13.01 -0.34
CA ILE A 103 0.28 13.96 0.59
C ILE A 103 -0.10 15.37 0.13
N PRO A 104 -0.87 16.13 0.93
CA PRO A 104 -1.17 17.52 0.61
C PRO A 104 0.11 18.35 0.47
N PHE A 105 0.11 19.30 -0.44
CA PHE A 105 1.16 20.30 -0.52
C PHE A 105 0.55 21.68 -0.72
N ASP A 106 1.14 22.69 -0.07
CA ASP A 106 0.67 24.06 -0.24
C ASP A 106 1.25 24.61 -1.55
N ASN A 107 0.43 24.65 -2.59
CA ASN A 107 0.79 25.21 -3.90
C ASN A 107 0.73 26.73 -3.88
N LYS A 108 1.34 27.38 -2.87
CA LYS A 108 1.60 28.82 -2.91
C LYS A 108 2.70 29.06 -3.92
N LYS A 109 2.30 29.24 -5.19
CA LYS A 109 3.10 29.98 -6.16
C LYS A 109 3.48 31.30 -5.49
N LYS A 110 4.75 31.43 -5.08
CA LYS A 110 5.36 32.72 -4.75
C LYS A 110 5.49 33.55 -6.02
#